data_AF-A0A7X3PTR7-F1
#
_entry.id   AF-A0A7X3PTR7-F1
#
_cell.length_a   1.000
_cell.length_b   1.000
_cell.length_c   1.000
_cell.angle_alpha   90.00
_cell.angle_beta   90.00
_cell.angle_gamma   90.00
#
_symmetry.space_group_name_H-M   'P 1'
#
loop_
_entity.id
_entity.type
_entity.pdbx_description
1 polymer ?
#
loop_
_entity_poly.entity_id
_entity_poly.type
_entity_poly.pdbx_seq_one_letter_code
_entity_poly.pdbx_strand_id
1 'polypeptide(L)'
;MRRSLKLVVVAAVLGMAGETSAQSGSRPDYGNRLGTQWGHETSFLPQGVQVALNSVDPAVRKWYVPQELFAEYRWRQWQTTNYARTDFDRYVAPGIEGDYLYDMFGNAVSKGWLIYNTEQNTPEEFGNRLFKGNRFERWFSQVVVAADAKGGTYYALTTSNTLRTTLTPLVLSKVQMDGIQFDMATDKYQQTLIFSRISGPRLTFNRDDRRTNTTTFFGGRFTADVGEFVTLGVHGVNSQQSNSKIDEAPVASLFKGRLTEDQNAVPISAIEIVLRDESPEDGTGGAAFFPGSSDIIITYESGLVNRGKEIGFEPVLEGGIPA
;
A
#
# COMPACT_ATOMS: atom_id res chain seq x y z
N MET A 1 -11.38 -26.74 -42.99
CA MET A 1 -12.55 -27.65 -43.14
C MET A 1 -13.06 -28.04 -41.76
N ARG A 2 -14.11 -27.35 -41.27
CA ARG A 2 -14.85 -27.70 -40.05
C ARG A 2 -16.01 -28.62 -40.46
N ARG A 3 -16.21 -29.74 -39.77
CA ARG A 3 -17.44 -30.54 -39.86
C ARG A 3 -18.23 -30.43 -38.56
N SER A 4 -19.31 -29.67 -38.66
CA SER A 4 -20.49 -29.65 -37.81
C SER A 4 -21.39 -30.85 -38.11
N LEU A 5 -22.07 -31.39 -37.09
CA LEU A 5 -23.36 -32.05 -37.27
C LEU A 5 -24.29 -31.59 -36.14
N LYS A 6 -25.38 -30.90 -36.51
CA LYS A 6 -26.58 -30.62 -35.71
C LYS A 6 -27.78 -31.15 -36.50
N LEU A 7 -28.73 -31.79 -35.82
CA LEU A 7 -30.06 -32.19 -36.30
C LEU A 7 -31.01 -32.00 -35.08
N VAL A 8 -31.80 -30.92 -34.97
CA VAL A 8 -33.12 -30.58 -35.61
C VAL A 8 -34.28 -31.32 -34.89
N VAL A 9 -35.00 -30.67 -33.96
CA VAL A 9 -36.30 -29.91 -34.10
C VAL A 9 -37.50 -30.86 -33.90
N VAL A 10 -38.53 -30.53 -33.11
CA VAL A 10 -39.78 -29.87 -33.56
C VAL A 10 -40.48 -29.16 -32.40
N ALA A 11 -40.91 -27.93 -32.71
CA ALA A 11 -41.71 -27.02 -31.88
C ALA A 11 -43.22 -27.19 -32.16
N ALA A 12 -44.05 -26.80 -31.19
CA ALA A 12 -45.45 -26.47 -31.42
C ALA A 12 -45.77 -25.10 -30.81
N VAL A 13 -46.28 -24.24 -31.69
CA VAL A 13 -46.66 -22.83 -31.50
C VAL A 13 -48.11 -22.76 -31.02
N LEU A 14 -48.44 -21.81 -30.15
CA LEU A 14 -49.83 -21.42 -29.85
C LEU A 14 -49.99 -19.91 -30.08
N GLY A 15 -50.79 -19.58 -31.09
CA GLY A 15 -51.20 -18.23 -31.45
C GLY A 15 -52.62 -17.93 -30.95
N MET A 16 -52.88 -16.64 -30.70
CA MET A 16 -54.18 -16.07 -30.34
C MET A 16 -54.91 -15.48 -31.56
N ALA A 17 -56.24 -15.66 -31.58
CA ALA A 17 -57.34 -14.89 -32.19
C ALA A 17 -58.48 -15.90 -32.44
N GLY A 18 -59.77 -15.69 -32.21
CA GLY A 18 -60.63 -14.51 -32.22
C GLY A 18 -62.00 -15.00 -32.76
N GLU A 19 -63.01 -14.98 -31.89
CA GLU A 19 -64.49 -15.02 -32.03
C GLU A 19 -65.19 -15.52 -33.33
N THR A 20 -66.21 -16.39 -33.20
CA THR A 20 -67.65 -16.03 -33.38
C THR A 20 -68.65 -17.21 -33.19
N SER A 21 -69.66 -16.94 -32.37
CA SER A 21 -71.05 -17.43 -32.23
C SER A 21 -71.63 -18.56 -33.11
N ALA A 22 -72.31 -19.52 -32.45
CA ALA A 22 -73.70 -19.90 -32.76
C ALA A 22 -74.38 -20.57 -31.54
N GLN A 23 -75.55 -20.05 -31.17
CA GLN A 23 -76.38 -20.41 -30.02
C GLN A 23 -77.42 -21.47 -30.43
N SER A 24 -77.68 -22.49 -29.60
CA SER A 24 -78.92 -23.28 -29.69
C SER A 24 -79.30 -23.90 -28.33
N GLY A 25 -80.40 -23.40 -27.76
CA GLY A 25 -81.45 -24.20 -27.09
C GLY A 25 -81.16 -24.80 -25.71
N SER A 26 -81.62 -24.11 -24.67
CA SER A 26 -81.61 -24.48 -23.24
C SER A 26 -82.53 -25.63 -22.82
N ARG A 27 -82.04 -26.52 -21.93
CA ARG A 27 -82.84 -27.35 -21.01
C ARG A 27 -82.34 -27.05 -19.57
N PRO A 28 -83.19 -26.77 -18.57
CA PRO A 28 -82.71 -26.35 -17.26
C PRO A 28 -82.03 -27.51 -16.50
N ASP A 29 -80.73 -27.37 -16.23
CA ASP A 29 -79.99 -28.23 -15.32
C ASP A 29 -80.19 -27.73 -13.88
N TYR A 30 -80.79 -28.58 -13.04
CA TYR A 30 -81.15 -28.24 -11.66
C TYR A 30 -80.03 -28.52 -10.65
N GLY A 31 -78.79 -28.76 -11.08
CA GLY A 31 -77.59 -28.74 -10.23
C GLY A 31 -77.71 -29.43 -8.86
N ASN A 32 -77.00 -28.90 -7.86
CA ASN A 32 -76.86 -29.50 -6.54
C ASN A 32 -78.06 -29.28 -5.59
N ARG A 33 -79.26 -28.97 -6.12
CA ARG A 33 -80.44 -28.61 -5.29
C ARG A 33 -81.22 -29.79 -4.73
N LEU A 34 -80.89 -31.04 -5.08
CA LEU A 34 -81.62 -32.22 -4.62
C LEU A 34 -80.92 -33.04 -3.53
N GLY A 35 -79.71 -32.67 -3.10
CA GLY A 35 -78.96 -33.42 -2.08
C GLY A 35 -78.62 -34.86 -2.52
N THR A 36 -77.69 -35.51 -1.83
CA THR A 36 -77.38 -36.93 -2.11
C THR A 36 -77.93 -37.80 -0.99
N GLN A 37 -78.84 -38.72 -1.34
CA GLN A 37 -79.49 -39.61 -0.38
C GLN A 37 -78.52 -40.72 0.03
N TRP A 38 -78.25 -40.84 1.33
CA TRP A 38 -77.57 -41.99 1.91
C TRP A 38 -78.56 -42.68 2.86
N GLY A 39 -79.12 -43.81 2.42
CA GLY A 39 -80.16 -44.49 3.19
C GLY A 39 -81.48 -43.69 3.25
N HIS A 40 -82.06 -43.54 4.43
CA HIS A 40 -83.38 -42.90 4.60
C HIS A 40 -83.34 -41.41 5.00
N GLU A 41 -82.17 -40.78 5.04
CA GLU A 41 -82.03 -39.33 5.29
C GLU A 41 -81.27 -38.63 4.16
N THR A 42 -81.69 -37.41 3.83
CA THR A 42 -81.05 -36.55 2.82
C THR A 42 -80.19 -35.51 3.53
N SER A 43 -78.89 -35.51 3.23
CA SER A 43 -77.91 -34.58 3.81
C SER A 43 -77.51 -33.49 2.83
N PHE A 44 -77.41 -32.26 3.33
CA PHE A 44 -77.16 -31.03 2.56
C PHE A 44 -75.83 -30.36 2.93
N LEU A 45 -74.84 -31.12 3.40
CA LEU A 45 -73.52 -30.56 3.75
C LEU A 45 -72.66 -30.30 2.49
N PRO A 46 -71.98 -29.15 2.39
CA PRO A 46 -71.12 -28.82 1.25
C PRO A 46 -69.85 -29.68 1.24
N GLN A 47 -69.64 -30.46 0.17
CA GLN A 47 -68.40 -31.20 -0.07
C GLN A 47 -67.32 -30.28 -0.67
N GLY A 48 -66.35 -29.87 0.15
CA GLY A 48 -65.15 -29.13 -0.26
C GLY A 48 -63.88 -29.98 -0.19
N VAL A 49 -62.81 -29.54 -0.88
CA VAL A 49 -61.52 -30.21 -1.06
C VAL A 49 -60.97 -30.78 0.25
N GLN A 50 -60.83 -32.12 0.33
CA GLN A 50 -60.17 -32.78 1.44
C GLN A 50 -58.67 -32.48 1.39
N VAL A 51 -58.15 -31.73 2.35
CA VAL A 51 -56.70 -31.60 2.55
C VAL A 51 -56.20 -32.95 3.08
N ALA A 52 -55.36 -33.64 2.31
CA ALA A 52 -54.69 -34.84 2.78
C ALA A 52 -53.85 -34.50 4.02
N LEU A 53 -54.32 -34.90 5.20
CA LEU A 53 -53.67 -34.60 6.49
C LEU A 53 -52.22 -35.12 6.55
N ASN A 54 -51.87 -36.06 5.68
CA ASN A 54 -50.51 -36.61 5.52
C ASN A 54 -49.52 -35.66 4.80
N SER A 55 -49.95 -34.48 4.35
CA SER A 55 -49.07 -33.44 3.77
C SER A 55 -48.81 -32.26 4.72
N VAL A 56 -49.30 -32.33 5.96
CA VAL A 56 -48.90 -31.43 7.06
C VAL A 56 -48.14 -32.26 8.08
N ASP A 57 -47.00 -32.79 7.67
CA ASP A 57 -46.01 -33.31 8.63
C ASP A 57 -45.02 -32.18 8.91
N PRO A 58 -45.11 -31.48 10.06
CA PRO A 58 -44.09 -30.52 10.44
C PRO A 58 -42.80 -31.28 10.75
N ALA A 59 -41.99 -31.52 9.72
CA ALA A 59 -40.65 -32.02 9.90
C ALA A 59 -39.85 -30.97 10.70
N VAL A 60 -39.63 -31.26 11.98
CA VAL A 60 -38.76 -30.45 12.85
C VAL A 60 -37.35 -30.51 12.25
N ARG A 61 -37.02 -29.54 11.39
CA ARG A 61 -35.65 -29.33 10.95
C ARG A 61 -34.89 -28.82 12.18
N LYS A 62 -34.17 -29.72 12.86
CA LYS A 62 -33.21 -29.34 13.91
C LYS A 62 -31.99 -28.72 13.21
N TRP A 63 -31.94 -27.40 13.14
CA TRP A 63 -30.73 -26.68 12.77
C TRP A 63 -29.81 -26.71 13.98
N TYR A 64 -28.71 -27.45 13.89
CA TYR A 64 -27.67 -27.40 14.91
C TYR A 64 -26.85 -26.12 14.71
N VAL A 65 -27.10 -25.14 15.56
CA VAL A 65 -26.23 -23.97 15.69
C VAL A 65 -25.07 -24.37 16.61
N PRO A 66 -23.82 -24.00 16.31
CA PRO A 66 -22.72 -24.13 17.27
C PRO A 66 -23.11 -23.41 18.57
N GLN A 67 -23.23 -24.16 19.67
CA GLN A 67 -23.77 -23.65 20.94
C GLN A 67 -22.89 -22.57 21.60
N GLU A 68 -21.68 -22.34 21.08
CA GLU A 68 -20.71 -21.42 21.67
C GLU A 68 -21.11 -19.95 21.53
N LEU A 69 -21.84 -19.57 20.46
CA LEU A 69 -22.32 -18.18 20.29
C LEU A 69 -23.42 -17.77 21.28
N PHE A 70 -24.27 -18.72 21.70
CA PHE A 70 -25.30 -18.44 22.70
C PHE A 70 -24.76 -18.51 24.12
N ALA A 71 -23.84 -19.44 24.40
CA ALA A 71 -23.23 -19.60 25.72
C ALA A 71 -22.34 -18.41 26.09
N GLU A 72 -21.56 -17.88 25.15
CA GLU A 72 -20.62 -16.76 25.38
C GLU A 72 -21.32 -15.39 25.30
N TYR A 73 -22.21 -15.18 24.32
CA TYR A 73 -22.79 -13.86 24.00
C TYR A 73 -24.30 -13.74 24.25
N ARG A 74 -24.97 -14.79 24.78
CA ARG A 74 -26.42 -14.85 25.01
C ARG A 74 -27.26 -14.47 23.77
N TRP A 75 -26.71 -14.70 22.58
CA TRP A 75 -27.28 -14.20 21.34
C TRP A 75 -28.53 -14.97 20.91
N ARG A 76 -29.71 -14.37 21.08
CA ARG A 76 -31.00 -14.96 20.71
C ARG A 76 -31.34 -14.64 19.26
N GLN A 77 -31.24 -15.63 18.36
CA GLN A 77 -31.51 -15.48 16.91
C GLN A 77 -32.93 -15.00 16.56
N TRP A 78 -33.90 -15.17 17.48
CA TRP A 78 -35.30 -14.78 17.28
C TRP A 78 -35.62 -13.37 17.78
N GLN A 79 -34.67 -12.69 18.40
CA GLN A 79 -34.85 -11.31 18.85
C GLN A 79 -34.47 -10.34 17.74
N THR A 80 -35.31 -9.33 17.52
CA THR A 80 -34.97 -8.21 16.63
C THR A 80 -33.81 -7.43 17.25
N THR A 81 -32.71 -7.35 16.53
CA THR A 81 -31.61 -6.45 16.87
C THR A 81 -32.00 -5.03 16.47
N ASN A 82 -31.93 -4.09 17.41
CA ASN A 82 -32.18 -2.67 17.15
C ASN A 82 -31.00 -1.86 17.66
N TYR A 83 -30.07 -1.55 16.77
CA TYR A 83 -28.86 -0.79 17.11
C TYR A 83 -29.12 0.68 17.45
N ALA A 84 -30.36 1.16 17.33
CA ALA A 84 -30.76 2.48 17.84
C ALA A 84 -31.18 2.45 19.32
N ARG A 85 -31.38 1.27 19.92
CA ARG A 85 -31.76 1.09 21.34
C ARG A 85 -30.70 0.35 22.16
N THR A 86 -29.89 -0.48 21.51
CA THR A 86 -28.77 -1.20 22.10
C THR A 86 -27.54 -0.87 21.28
N ASP A 87 -26.45 -0.51 21.92
CA ASP A 87 -25.22 -0.18 21.19
C ASP A 87 -24.78 -1.38 20.33
N PHE A 88 -24.26 -1.07 19.14
CA PHE A 88 -23.68 -2.09 18.28
C PHE A 88 -22.36 -2.55 18.88
N ASP A 89 -22.37 -3.75 19.47
CA ASP A 89 -21.13 -4.43 19.85
C ASP A 89 -20.56 -5.16 18.63
N ARG A 90 -19.40 -4.70 18.18
CA ARG A 90 -18.64 -5.36 17.12
C ARG A 90 -18.08 -6.67 17.66
N TYR A 91 -18.07 -7.71 16.84
CA TYR A 91 -17.23 -8.89 17.12
C TYR A 91 -15.80 -8.44 17.40
N VAL A 92 -15.29 -8.73 18.59
CA VAL A 92 -13.87 -8.55 18.93
C VAL A 92 -13.11 -9.53 18.05
N ALA A 93 -12.76 -9.10 16.84
CA ALA A 93 -11.95 -9.89 15.95
C ALA A 93 -10.52 -9.91 16.54
N PRO A 94 -9.98 -11.07 16.95
CA PRO A 94 -8.64 -11.16 17.53
C PRO A 94 -7.54 -10.70 16.56
N GLY A 95 -7.86 -10.55 15.26
CA GLY A 95 -7.00 -9.97 14.24
C GLY A 95 -7.02 -8.43 14.14
N ILE A 96 -7.81 -7.68 14.92
CA ILE A 96 -7.77 -6.19 14.90
C ILE A 96 -6.41 -5.67 15.38
N GLU A 97 -5.79 -6.41 16.29
CA GLU A 97 -4.48 -6.11 16.87
C GLU A 97 -3.31 -6.41 15.92
N GLY A 98 -3.56 -7.06 14.78
CA GLY A 98 -2.54 -7.40 13.78
C GLY A 98 -1.96 -8.81 13.92
N ASP A 99 -0.87 -9.03 13.20
CA ASP A 99 -0.18 -10.31 13.10
C ASP A 99 0.85 -10.46 14.23
N TYR A 100 1.08 -11.69 14.67
CA TYR A 100 2.16 -11.98 15.62
C TYR A 100 3.50 -11.99 14.90
N LEU A 101 4.46 -11.24 15.43
CA LEU A 101 5.84 -11.20 14.99
C LEU A 101 6.66 -12.08 15.91
N TYR A 102 7.41 -13.01 15.32
CA TYR A 102 8.25 -13.97 16.03
C TYR A 102 9.73 -13.71 15.73
N ASP A 103 10.60 -14.02 16.69
CA ASP A 103 12.04 -14.05 16.47
C ASP A 103 12.45 -15.31 15.66
N MET A 104 13.74 -15.41 15.34
CA MET A 104 14.29 -16.57 14.61
C MET A 104 14.19 -17.90 15.37
N PHE A 105 13.92 -17.85 16.68
CA PHE A 105 13.77 -19.02 17.55
C PHE A 105 12.30 -19.38 17.81
N GLY A 106 11.36 -18.64 17.21
CA GLY A 106 9.91 -18.85 17.36
C GLY A 106 9.30 -18.22 18.61
N ASN A 107 10.02 -17.37 19.34
CA ASN A 107 9.45 -16.63 20.46
C ASN A 107 8.64 -15.43 19.95
N ALA A 108 7.46 -15.19 20.53
CA ALA A 108 6.65 -14.03 20.19
C ALA A 108 7.33 -12.73 20.67
N VAL A 109 7.61 -11.81 19.75
CA VAL A 109 8.23 -10.51 20.02
C VAL A 109 7.16 -9.45 20.24
N SER A 110 6.22 -9.34 19.31
CA SER A 110 5.16 -8.34 19.35
C SER A 110 3.97 -8.73 18.48
N LYS A 111 2.88 -7.97 18.56
CA LYS A 111 1.71 -8.10 17.70
C LYS A 111 1.41 -6.75 17.07
N GLY A 112 1.19 -6.71 15.76
CA GLY A 112 0.95 -5.45 15.07
C GLY A 112 0.76 -5.57 13.57
N TRP A 113 0.63 -4.42 12.92
CA TRP A 113 0.48 -4.33 11.47
C TRP A 113 1.78 -3.85 10.83
N LEU A 114 2.26 -4.57 9.80
CA LEU A 114 3.31 -4.03 8.94
C LEU A 114 2.74 -2.87 8.10
N ILE A 115 3.12 -1.64 8.44
CA ILE A 115 2.66 -0.43 7.74
C ILE A 115 3.69 0.09 6.74
N TYR A 116 4.98 -0.10 7.03
CA TYR A 116 6.09 0.37 6.22
C TYR A 116 7.26 -0.59 6.40
N ASN A 117 7.88 -1.02 5.30
CA ASN A 117 9.14 -1.77 5.32
C ASN A 117 10.07 -1.19 4.26
N THR A 118 11.33 -0.96 4.64
CA THR A 118 12.41 -0.66 3.72
C THR A 118 13.58 -1.56 4.10
N GLU A 119 13.91 -2.51 3.22
CA GLU A 119 14.94 -3.50 3.46
C GLU A 119 15.90 -3.56 2.26
N GLN A 120 17.16 -3.87 2.56
CA GLN A 120 18.19 -4.11 1.56
C GLN A 120 18.93 -5.37 1.94
N ASN A 121 18.74 -6.42 1.13
CA ASN A 121 19.49 -7.67 1.21
C ASN A 121 20.60 -7.66 0.17
N THR A 122 21.80 -8.00 0.61
CA THR A 122 23.01 -7.99 -0.22
C THR A 122 23.87 -9.21 0.13
N PRO A 123 24.45 -9.93 -0.86
CA PRO A 123 24.25 -9.79 -2.30
C PRO A 123 22.99 -10.55 -2.79
N GLU A 124 22.02 -9.85 -3.38
CA GLU A 124 20.78 -10.45 -3.91
C GLU A 124 20.24 -9.66 -5.12
N GLU A 125 19.75 -10.36 -6.15
CA GLU A 125 18.97 -9.74 -7.23
C GLU A 125 17.60 -9.31 -6.72
N PHE A 126 17.14 -8.10 -7.05
CA PHE A 126 15.94 -7.51 -6.44
C PHE A 126 16.00 -7.50 -4.90
N GLY A 127 17.20 -7.31 -4.34
CA GLY A 127 17.47 -7.35 -2.90
C GLY A 127 17.01 -6.11 -2.14
N ASN A 128 16.77 -4.97 -2.82
CA ASN A 128 16.11 -3.83 -2.18
C ASN A 128 14.60 -4.01 -2.26
N ARG A 129 13.92 -3.91 -1.12
CA ARG A 129 12.45 -4.02 -1.04
C ARG A 129 11.86 -2.84 -0.27
N LEU A 130 10.81 -2.28 -0.84
CA LEU A 130 9.94 -1.28 -0.22
C LEU A 130 8.51 -1.81 -0.19
N PHE A 131 7.92 -1.78 0.99
CA PHE A 131 6.53 -2.11 1.21
C PHE A 131 5.83 -0.97 1.95
N LYS A 132 4.62 -0.62 1.48
CA LYS A 132 3.74 0.37 2.11
C LYS A 132 2.38 -0.27 2.26
N GLY A 133 1.87 -0.41 3.48
CA GLY A 133 0.57 -1.04 3.73
C GLY A 133 -0.60 -0.08 3.46
N ASN A 134 -1.75 -0.61 3.03
CA ASN A 134 -2.99 0.21 2.88
C ASN A 134 -3.41 0.87 4.22
N ARG A 135 -3.07 0.25 5.35
CA ARG A 135 -3.33 0.83 6.68
C ARG A 135 -2.48 2.07 6.94
N PHE A 136 -1.25 2.11 6.43
CA PHE A 136 -0.40 3.28 6.51
C PHE A 136 -1.06 4.47 5.82
N GLU A 137 -1.61 4.24 4.63
CA GLU A 137 -2.37 5.25 3.88
C GLU A 137 -3.68 5.65 4.59
N ARG A 138 -4.52 4.67 4.94
CA ARG A 138 -5.91 4.93 5.36
C ARG A 138 -6.06 5.31 6.82
N TRP A 139 -5.29 4.71 7.71
CA TRP A 139 -5.42 4.92 9.16
C TRP A 139 -4.49 6.03 9.64
N PHE A 140 -3.28 6.06 9.11
CA PHE A 140 -2.23 6.98 9.54
C PHE A 140 -2.00 8.15 8.59
N SER A 141 -2.78 8.26 7.50
CA SER A 141 -2.58 9.31 6.48
C SER A 141 -1.12 9.38 5.98
N GLN A 142 -0.46 8.22 5.90
CA GLN A 142 0.93 8.05 5.47
C GLN A 142 1.98 8.73 6.37
N VAL A 143 1.66 9.00 7.64
CA VAL A 143 2.59 9.57 8.62
C VAL A 143 2.39 8.88 9.98
N VAL A 144 3.46 8.35 10.55
CA VAL A 144 3.48 7.87 11.94
C VAL A 144 4.60 8.56 12.68
N VAL A 145 4.28 9.16 13.82
CA VAL A 145 5.23 9.81 14.72
C VAL A 145 5.17 9.09 16.06
N ALA A 146 6.28 8.50 16.48
CA ALA A 146 6.47 7.98 17.82
C ALA A 146 7.41 8.94 18.56
N ALA A 147 6.92 9.57 19.62
CA ALA A 147 7.71 10.51 20.41
C ALA A 147 7.63 10.17 21.89
N ASP A 148 8.73 10.42 22.59
CA ASP A 148 8.81 10.25 24.04
C ASP A 148 9.85 11.23 24.61
N ALA A 149 9.78 11.44 25.92
CA ALA A 149 10.64 12.38 26.63
C ALA A 149 11.06 11.82 27.99
N LYS A 150 12.36 11.90 28.28
CA LYS A 150 12.92 11.46 29.55
C LYS A 150 14.03 12.40 30.00
N GLY A 151 13.88 12.97 31.20
CA GLY A 151 14.94 13.75 31.85
C GLY A 151 15.43 14.94 31.02
N GLY A 152 14.52 15.75 30.46
CA GLY A 152 14.89 16.91 29.63
C GLY A 152 15.39 16.56 28.23
N THR A 153 15.39 15.28 27.86
CA THR A 153 15.66 14.82 26.50
C THR A 153 14.36 14.41 25.83
N TYR A 154 14.10 14.97 24.67
CA TYR A 154 12.96 14.70 23.81
C TYR A 154 13.46 13.97 22.58
N TYR A 155 12.75 12.93 22.15
CA TYR A 155 13.06 12.25 20.91
C TYR A 155 11.79 11.89 20.16
N ALA A 156 11.86 11.93 18.83
CA ALA A 156 10.78 11.59 17.94
C ALA A 156 11.29 10.79 16.74
N LEU A 157 10.61 9.71 16.42
CA LEU A 157 10.81 8.92 15.22
C LEU A 157 9.58 9.08 14.33
N THR A 158 9.78 9.72 13.19
CA THR A 158 8.75 9.96 12.18
C THR A 158 9.01 9.06 10.98
N THR A 159 8.02 8.28 10.55
CA THR A 159 8.02 7.58 9.26
C THR A 159 6.92 8.13 8.39
N SER A 160 7.23 8.49 7.14
CA SER A 160 6.25 9.06 6.22
C SER A 160 6.53 8.74 4.75
N ASN A 161 5.44 8.60 3.98
CA ASN A 161 5.49 8.54 2.51
C ASN A 161 5.53 9.93 1.85
N THR A 162 5.41 11.01 2.63
CA THR A 162 5.44 12.38 2.13
C THR A 162 6.22 13.28 3.09
N LEU A 163 7.31 12.76 3.64
CA LEU A 163 8.13 13.44 4.62
C LEU A 163 8.61 14.78 4.05
N ARG A 164 8.35 15.85 4.79
CA ARG A 164 8.89 17.17 4.54
C ARG A 164 9.91 17.46 5.61
N THR A 165 11.14 17.76 5.20
CA THR A 165 12.20 18.11 6.15
C THR A 165 13.05 19.24 5.59
N THR A 166 13.51 20.10 6.49
CA THR A 166 14.48 21.13 6.18
C THR A 166 15.56 21.10 7.25
N LEU A 167 16.79 20.74 6.88
CA LEU A 167 17.93 20.75 7.80
C LEU A 167 18.42 22.18 7.96
N THR A 168 18.85 22.77 6.86
CA THR A 168 19.09 24.21 6.67
C THR A 168 18.66 24.54 5.25
N PRO A 169 18.18 25.76 4.96
CA PRO A 169 17.75 26.13 3.60
C PRO A 169 18.82 25.86 2.53
N LEU A 170 20.11 25.96 2.89
CA LEU A 170 21.24 25.79 1.99
C LEU A 170 21.67 24.34 1.74
N VAL A 171 21.40 23.41 2.66
CA VAL A 171 21.86 22.02 2.53
C VAL A 171 20.74 21.06 2.18
N LEU A 172 19.57 21.25 2.77
CA LEU A 172 18.41 20.41 2.46
C LEU A 172 17.13 21.14 2.83
N SER A 173 16.34 21.45 1.80
CA SER A 173 14.93 21.76 1.96
C SER A 173 14.16 20.96 0.90
N LYS A 174 13.59 19.83 1.30
CA LYS A 174 12.90 18.93 0.37
C LYS A 174 11.56 18.48 0.95
N VAL A 175 10.59 18.37 0.06
CA VAL A 175 9.25 17.86 0.35
C VAL A 175 9.05 16.48 -0.27
N GLN A 176 8.07 15.75 0.26
CA GLN A 176 7.61 14.48 -0.32
C GLN A 176 8.71 13.42 -0.43
N MET A 177 9.51 13.26 0.62
CA MET A 177 10.48 12.19 0.74
C MET A 177 9.82 10.95 1.33
N ASP A 178 10.11 9.77 0.78
CA ASP A 178 9.61 8.51 1.32
C ASP A 178 10.67 7.98 2.29
N GLY A 179 10.44 8.09 3.60
CA GLY A 179 11.52 7.86 4.54
C GLY A 179 11.18 8.00 6.01
N ILE A 180 12.25 7.94 6.79
CA ILE A 180 12.26 7.99 8.24
C ILE A 180 13.10 9.19 8.67
N GLN A 181 12.61 9.95 9.64
CA GLN A 181 13.32 11.01 10.31
C GLN A 181 13.36 10.72 11.80
N PHE A 182 14.54 10.87 12.40
CA PHE A 182 14.75 10.80 13.83
C PHE A 182 15.20 12.18 14.32
N ASP A 183 14.47 12.73 15.28
CA ASP A 183 14.77 14.00 15.92
C ASP A 183 15.06 13.75 17.40
N MET A 184 16.05 14.44 17.93
CA MET A 184 16.40 14.43 19.34
C MET A 184 16.76 15.85 19.77
N ALA A 185 16.27 16.26 20.93
CA ALA A 185 16.56 17.55 21.53
C ALA A 185 16.77 17.41 23.03
N THR A 186 17.82 18.06 23.53
CA THR A 186 18.15 18.25 24.94
C THR A 186 18.47 19.73 25.15
N ASP A 187 18.62 20.17 26.39
CA ASP A 187 18.93 21.56 26.75
C ASP A 187 20.15 22.17 26.02
N LYS A 188 21.11 21.35 25.58
CA LYS A 188 22.34 21.81 24.90
C LYS A 188 22.55 21.26 23.51
N TYR A 189 21.77 20.25 23.11
CA TYR A 189 22.04 19.48 21.89
C TYR A 189 20.76 19.27 21.11
N GLN A 190 20.82 19.44 19.80
CA GLN A 190 19.73 19.06 18.91
C GLN A 190 20.30 18.25 17.75
N GLN A 191 19.58 17.20 17.37
CA GLN A 191 19.97 16.30 16.31
C GLN A 191 18.76 15.96 15.47
N THR A 192 18.94 15.98 14.15
CA THR A 192 17.98 15.46 13.18
C THR A 192 18.74 14.54 12.24
N LEU A 193 18.29 13.30 12.09
CA LEU A 193 18.77 12.34 11.12
C LEU A 193 17.63 11.98 10.18
N ILE A 194 17.92 11.85 8.89
CA ILE A 194 16.93 11.54 7.86
C ILE A 194 17.49 10.43 6.99
N PHE A 195 16.69 9.42 6.76
CA PHE A 195 16.93 8.41 5.74
C PHE A 195 15.72 8.36 4.82
N SER A 196 15.94 8.40 3.51
CA SER A 196 14.87 8.28 2.53
C SER A 196 15.31 7.47 1.32
N ARG A 197 14.37 6.69 0.77
CA ARG A 197 14.53 6.07 -0.54
C ARG A 197 13.94 7.02 -1.58
N ILE A 198 14.79 7.71 -2.35
CA ILE A 198 14.33 8.67 -3.36
C ILE A 198 13.77 7.94 -4.59
N SER A 199 14.35 6.79 -4.95
CA SER A 199 13.86 6.00 -6.09
C SER A 199 12.82 4.98 -5.62
N GLY A 200 11.54 5.34 -5.69
CA GLY A 200 10.45 4.42 -5.36
C GLY A 200 9.13 4.88 -5.98
N PRO A 201 8.19 3.96 -6.24
CA PRO A 201 6.86 4.32 -6.67
C PRO A 201 6.08 4.95 -5.50
N ARG A 202 5.48 6.11 -5.76
CA ARG A 202 4.84 6.95 -4.73
C ARG A 202 3.41 6.50 -4.35
N LEU A 203 2.80 5.67 -5.18
CA LEU A 203 1.38 5.27 -5.09
C LEU A 203 1.18 3.75 -5.08
N THR A 204 2.23 2.99 -4.74
CA THR A 204 2.12 1.54 -4.61
C THR A 204 1.87 1.18 -3.15
N PHE A 205 0.71 0.60 -2.87
CA PHE A 205 0.35 0.09 -1.55
C PHE A 205 0.00 -1.40 -1.62
N ASN A 206 0.21 -2.12 -0.51
CA ASN A 206 -0.01 -3.55 -0.37
C ASN A 206 0.72 -4.42 -1.42
N ARG A 207 1.84 -3.92 -1.96
CA ARG A 207 2.68 -4.63 -2.91
C ARG A 207 4.14 -4.32 -2.61
N ASP A 208 4.97 -5.36 -2.67
CA ASP A 208 6.41 -5.25 -2.58
C ASP A 208 6.98 -4.65 -3.88
N ASP A 209 7.63 -3.50 -3.78
CA ASP A 209 8.47 -2.94 -4.85
C ASP A 209 9.91 -3.39 -4.62
N ARG A 210 10.31 -4.43 -5.37
CA ARG A 210 11.65 -4.99 -5.32
C ARG A 210 12.50 -4.50 -6.48
N ARG A 211 13.71 -4.02 -6.21
CA ARG A 211 14.64 -3.50 -7.22
C ARG A 211 16.08 -3.87 -6.92
N THR A 212 16.87 -4.13 -7.96
CA THR A 212 18.32 -4.31 -7.80
C THR A 212 19.01 -2.99 -7.53
N ASN A 213 18.58 -1.93 -8.23
CA ASN A 213 19.18 -0.61 -8.13
C ASN A 213 18.23 0.34 -7.41
N THR A 214 18.75 1.10 -6.44
CA THR A 214 17.98 2.14 -5.78
C THR A 214 18.83 3.35 -5.39
N THR A 215 18.28 4.54 -5.52
CA THR A 215 18.86 5.78 -5.00
C THR A 215 18.35 5.99 -3.58
N THR A 216 19.27 5.97 -2.62
CA THR A 216 19.02 6.29 -1.22
C THR A 216 19.59 7.66 -0.89
N PHE A 217 19.07 8.20 0.19
CA PHE A 217 19.41 9.52 0.71
C PHE A 217 19.58 9.41 2.21
N PHE A 218 20.68 9.97 2.70
CA PHE A 218 20.96 10.09 4.12
C PHE A 218 21.33 11.55 4.42
N GLY A 219 20.77 12.10 5.48
CA GLY A 219 21.01 13.48 5.88
C GLY A 219 21.05 13.61 7.38
N GLY A 220 21.79 14.59 7.87
CA GLY A 220 21.85 14.88 9.28
C GLY A 220 22.18 16.33 9.59
N ARG A 221 21.66 16.80 10.72
CA ARG A 221 22.04 18.04 11.37
C ARG A 221 22.27 17.75 12.85
N PHE A 222 23.35 18.30 13.38
CA PHE A 222 23.66 18.31 14.80
C PHE A 222 24.05 19.72 15.21
N THR A 223 23.43 20.23 16.26
CA THR A 223 23.76 21.53 16.84
C THR A 223 24.02 21.41 18.33
N ALA A 224 24.98 22.18 18.82
CA ALA A 224 25.35 22.25 20.22
C ALA A 224 25.45 23.70 20.67
N ASP A 225 24.84 24.00 21.81
CA ASP A 225 24.98 25.30 22.46
C ASP A 225 26.24 25.32 23.33
N VAL A 226 27.16 26.22 22.99
CA VAL A 226 28.42 26.45 23.68
C VAL A 226 28.29 27.72 24.52
N GLY A 227 27.99 27.54 25.80
CA GLY A 227 27.65 28.65 26.70
C GLY A 227 26.22 29.13 26.49
N GLU A 228 25.96 30.42 26.70
CA GLU A 228 24.62 31.02 26.58
C GLU A 228 24.43 31.83 25.29
N PHE A 229 25.46 31.93 24.43
CA PHE A 229 25.49 32.91 23.34
C PHE A 229 25.94 32.36 21.98
N VAL A 230 26.49 31.15 21.91
CA VAL A 230 26.93 30.55 20.63
C VAL A 230 26.28 29.19 20.42
N THR A 231 25.65 29.01 19.27
CA THR A 231 25.23 27.70 18.76
C THR A 231 26.15 27.30 17.62
N LEU A 232 26.81 26.15 17.75
CA LEU A 232 27.62 25.56 16.68
C LEU A 232 26.83 24.42 16.03
N GLY A 233 26.86 24.34 14.70
CA GLY A 233 26.09 23.35 13.96
C GLY A 233 26.89 22.71 12.83
N VAL A 234 26.83 21.39 12.75
CA VAL A 234 27.30 20.62 11.59
C VAL A 234 26.10 19.98 10.91
N HIS A 235 26.08 20.02 9.60
CA HIS A 235 24.99 19.45 8.82
C HIS A 235 25.51 19.01 7.46
N GLY A 236 24.91 17.95 6.93
CA GLY A 236 25.35 17.35 5.69
C GLY A 236 24.34 16.37 5.16
N VAL A 237 24.37 16.17 3.84
CA VAL A 237 23.52 15.21 3.14
C VAL A 237 24.35 14.44 2.14
N ASN A 238 23.97 13.19 1.94
CA ASN A 238 24.53 12.30 0.95
C ASN A 238 23.38 11.64 0.20
N SER A 239 23.46 11.63 -1.12
CA SER A 239 22.61 10.79 -1.96
C SER A 239 23.50 9.88 -2.77
N GLN A 240 23.07 8.64 -2.89
CA GLN A 240 23.89 7.59 -3.44
C GLN A 240 23.02 6.51 -4.06
N GLN A 241 23.62 5.83 -5.02
CA GLN A 241 23.01 4.70 -5.68
C GLN A 241 23.54 3.42 -5.03
N SER A 242 22.64 2.55 -4.56
CA SER A 242 22.98 1.21 -4.09
C SER A 242 22.60 0.16 -5.15
N ASN A 243 23.37 -0.93 -5.15
CA ASN A 243 23.21 -2.06 -6.05
C ASN A 243 23.24 -3.34 -5.23
N SER A 244 22.07 -3.96 -5.06
CA SER A 244 21.92 -5.09 -4.15
C SER A 244 22.69 -6.35 -4.58
N LYS A 245 23.15 -6.45 -5.84
CA LYS A 245 23.94 -7.60 -6.33
C LYS A 245 25.41 -7.55 -5.92
N ILE A 246 25.98 -6.34 -5.78
CA ILE A 246 27.43 -6.13 -5.69
C ILE A 246 27.82 -5.45 -4.36
N ASP A 247 26.88 -4.79 -3.68
CA ASP A 247 27.15 -4.18 -2.39
C ASP A 247 27.56 -5.23 -1.35
N GLU A 248 28.68 -4.98 -0.65
CA GLU A 248 29.21 -5.89 0.37
C GLU A 248 28.53 -5.69 1.74
N ALA A 249 28.03 -4.49 2.02
CA ALA A 249 27.28 -4.18 3.24
C ALA A 249 26.34 -2.97 3.08
N PRO A 250 25.12 -3.00 3.64
CA PRO A 250 24.17 -1.90 3.59
C PRO A 250 24.65 -0.60 4.29
N VAL A 251 25.52 -0.71 5.29
CA VAL A 251 26.02 0.45 6.05
C VAL A 251 27.28 1.04 5.41
N ALA A 252 28.16 0.20 4.86
CA ALA A 252 29.36 0.66 4.15
C ALA A 252 29.00 1.37 2.84
N SER A 253 27.88 0.99 2.24
CA SER A 253 27.34 1.68 1.08
C SER A 253 26.81 3.07 1.43
N LEU A 254 26.52 3.46 2.69
CA LEU A 254 25.98 4.78 3.10
C LEU A 254 26.87 6.00 2.78
N PHE A 255 28.13 5.75 2.40
CA PHE A 255 29.08 6.80 2.01
C PHE A 255 29.72 6.52 0.64
N LYS A 256 29.26 5.48 -0.06
CA LYS A 256 29.85 5.00 -1.32
C LYS A 256 28.74 4.58 -2.27
N GLY A 257 28.58 5.33 -3.36
CA GLY A 257 27.68 4.95 -4.45
C GLY A 257 28.27 3.82 -5.32
N ARG A 258 27.40 2.98 -5.88
CA ARG A 258 27.70 2.05 -6.96
C ARG A 258 26.96 2.44 -8.23
N LEU A 259 27.52 2.07 -9.38
CA LEU A 259 26.82 2.19 -10.65
C LEU A 259 25.58 1.27 -10.67
N THR A 260 24.52 1.73 -11.30
CA THR A 260 23.37 0.86 -11.61
C THR A 260 23.77 -0.26 -12.56
N GLU A 261 22.98 -1.32 -12.62
CA GLU A 261 23.15 -2.38 -13.63
C GLU A 261 23.20 -1.83 -15.05
N ASP A 262 22.32 -0.88 -15.39
CA ASP A 262 22.30 -0.26 -16.72
C ASP A 262 23.57 0.57 -16.99
N GLN A 263 24.05 1.31 -15.99
CA GLN A 263 25.30 2.07 -16.09
C GLN A 263 26.53 1.17 -16.20
N ASN A 264 26.48 -0.04 -15.63
CA ASN A 264 27.57 -1.01 -15.71
C ASN A 264 27.48 -1.91 -16.96
N ALA A 265 26.38 -1.86 -17.71
CA ALA A 265 26.16 -2.68 -18.90
C ALA A 265 26.89 -2.13 -20.14
N VAL A 266 27.24 -0.84 -20.15
CA VAL A 266 27.89 -0.15 -21.26
C VAL A 266 29.10 0.62 -20.70
N PRO A 267 30.22 0.72 -21.44
CA PRO A 267 31.30 1.63 -21.06
C PRO A 267 30.78 3.04 -20.80
N ILE A 268 31.34 3.73 -19.79
CA ILE A 268 31.01 5.13 -19.48
C ILE A 268 31.19 5.94 -20.76
N SER A 269 30.09 6.49 -21.29
CA SER A 269 30.08 7.25 -22.54
C SER A 269 30.08 8.76 -22.32
N ALA A 270 29.62 9.23 -21.16
CA ALA A 270 29.57 10.64 -20.80
C ALA A 270 29.58 10.83 -19.28
N ILE A 271 30.15 11.94 -18.82
CA ILE A 271 30.08 12.43 -17.44
C ILE A 271 29.56 13.86 -17.52
N GLU A 272 28.44 14.13 -16.86
CA GLU A 272 27.85 15.46 -16.78
C GLU A 272 28.11 16.07 -15.40
N ILE A 273 28.63 17.29 -15.37
CA ILE A 273 28.90 18.04 -14.15
C ILE A 273 28.11 19.34 -14.22
N VAL A 274 27.16 19.50 -13.29
CA VAL A 274 26.35 20.71 -13.20
C VAL A 274 26.89 21.58 -12.07
N LEU A 275 27.44 22.73 -12.42
CA LEU A 275 27.85 23.74 -11.44
C LEU A 275 26.72 24.75 -11.26
N ARG A 276 26.34 25.00 -10.01
CA ARG A 276 25.31 25.99 -9.65
C ARG A 276 25.88 26.93 -8.60
N ASP A 277 25.61 28.21 -8.78
CA ASP A 277 25.89 29.25 -7.80
C ASP A 277 24.54 29.79 -7.32
N GLU A 278 24.38 29.84 -6.01
CA GLU A 278 23.13 30.17 -5.33
C GLU A 278 23.37 31.29 -4.29
N SER A 279 24.37 32.16 -4.56
CA SER A 279 24.69 33.34 -3.73
C SER A 279 23.51 34.34 -3.74
N PRO A 280 22.94 34.76 -2.59
CA PRO A 280 21.63 35.41 -2.60
C PRO A 280 21.56 36.93 -2.94
N GLU A 281 22.63 37.66 -3.29
CA GLU A 281 22.55 39.14 -3.19
C GLU A 281 23.17 39.99 -4.31
N ASP A 282 23.95 39.45 -5.23
CA ASP A 282 24.77 40.28 -6.13
C ASP A 282 24.28 40.36 -7.57
N GLY A 283 23.46 39.41 -8.04
CA GLY A 283 22.97 39.39 -9.43
C GLY A 283 24.10 39.43 -10.47
N THR A 284 25.33 39.17 -10.05
CA THR A 284 26.57 39.41 -10.80
C THR A 284 27.48 38.22 -10.57
N GLY A 285 27.51 37.28 -11.52
CA GLY A 285 28.31 36.08 -11.42
C GLY A 285 27.47 34.86 -11.02
N GLY A 286 27.61 33.81 -11.81
CA GLY A 286 27.17 32.47 -11.45
C GLY A 286 28.37 31.53 -11.49
N ALA A 287 28.14 30.23 -11.31
CA ALA A 287 29.21 29.24 -11.35
C ALA A 287 29.93 29.29 -12.71
N ALA A 288 31.21 29.66 -12.69
CA ALA A 288 32.06 29.72 -13.88
C ALA A 288 32.98 28.50 -13.91
N PHE A 289 33.03 27.85 -15.08
CA PHE A 289 34.01 26.80 -15.35
C PHE A 289 35.09 27.35 -16.27
N PHE A 290 36.35 27.14 -15.91
CA PHE A 290 37.50 27.66 -16.66
C PHE A 290 38.20 26.53 -17.43
N PRO A 291 37.79 26.21 -18.67
CA PRO A 291 38.33 25.07 -19.41
C PRO A 291 39.85 25.16 -19.65
N GLY A 292 40.39 26.38 -19.76
CA GLY A 292 41.84 26.61 -19.93
C GLY A 292 42.67 26.10 -18.73
N SER A 293 42.17 26.25 -17.51
CA SER A 293 42.86 25.87 -16.27
C SER A 293 42.33 24.57 -15.62
N SER A 294 41.20 24.05 -16.09
CA SER A 294 40.62 22.79 -15.61
C SER A 294 41.10 21.61 -16.46
N ASP A 295 41.31 20.47 -15.82
CA ASP A 295 41.66 19.21 -16.47
C ASP A 295 40.95 18.07 -15.74
N ILE A 296 40.64 17.00 -16.47
CA ILE A 296 39.97 15.82 -15.93
C ILE A 296 41.05 14.80 -15.61
N ILE A 297 41.21 14.41 -14.36
CA ILE A 297 42.19 13.38 -13.97
C ILE A 297 41.46 12.07 -13.75
N ILE A 298 41.75 11.09 -14.60
CA ILE A 298 41.19 9.74 -14.51
C ILE A 298 42.23 8.85 -13.84
N THR A 299 41.92 8.39 -12.63
CA THR A 299 42.73 7.40 -11.91
C THR A 299 42.07 6.04 -12.03
N TYR A 300 42.77 5.08 -12.65
CA TYR A 300 42.29 3.71 -12.79
C TYR A 300 42.64 2.90 -11.54
N GLU A 301 41.90 1.80 -11.30
CA GLU A 301 42.21 0.87 -10.20
C GLU A 301 43.62 0.26 -10.30
N SER A 302 44.19 0.19 -11.51
CA SER A 302 45.57 -0.23 -11.75
C SER A 302 46.62 0.80 -11.29
N GLY A 303 46.20 1.97 -10.82
CA GLY A 303 47.08 3.10 -10.46
C GLY A 303 47.55 3.94 -11.65
N LEU A 304 47.12 3.61 -12.87
CA LEU A 304 47.35 4.46 -14.04
C LEU A 304 46.60 5.79 -13.86
N VAL A 305 47.23 6.89 -14.26
CA VAL A 305 46.62 8.22 -14.24
C VAL A 305 46.68 8.80 -15.65
N ASN A 306 45.51 9.09 -16.22
CA ASN A 306 45.39 9.78 -17.51
C ASN A 306 44.79 11.16 -17.29
N ARG A 307 45.29 12.14 -18.05
CA ARG A 307 44.69 13.49 -18.11
C ARG A 307 43.74 13.59 -19.28
N GLY A 308 42.59 14.22 -19.08
CA GLY A 308 41.53 14.37 -20.07
C GLY A 308 42.03 15.08 -21.32
N LYS A 309 42.85 16.12 -21.15
CA LYS A 309 43.51 16.85 -22.25
C LYS A 309 44.43 15.98 -23.10
N GLU A 310 45.05 14.94 -22.53
CA GLU A 310 45.98 14.06 -23.25
C GLU A 310 45.25 13.01 -24.09
N ILE A 311 44.03 12.64 -23.69
CA ILE A 311 43.22 11.59 -24.33
C ILE A 311 42.07 12.15 -25.16
N GLY A 312 42.02 13.48 -25.35
CA GLY A 312 40.93 14.16 -26.06
C GLY A 312 39.57 14.09 -25.35
N PHE A 313 39.58 13.81 -24.04
CA PHE A 313 38.39 13.82 -23.19
C PHE A 313 38.27 15.18 -22.51
N GLU A 314 37.90 16.18 -23.31
CA GLU A 314 37.71 17.55 -22.85
C GLU A 314 36.25 17.81 -22.46
N PRO A 315 36.01 18.65 -21.43
CA PRO A 315 34.66 19.00 -21.02
C PRO A 315 33.95 19.80 -22.11
N VAL A 316 32.75 19.36 -22.49
CA VAL A 316 31.84 20.16 -23.33
C VAL A 316 31.04 21.07 -22.41
N LEU A 317 31.18 22.38 -22.57
CA LEU A 317 30.45 23.36 -21.77
C LEU A 317 29.08 23.64 -22.39
N GLU A 318 28.01 23.26 -21.71
CA GLU A 318 26.64 23.63 -22.07
C GLU A 318 26.08 24.61 -21.03
N GLY A 319 26.00 25.90 -21.41
CA GLY A 319 25.50 26.98 -20.55
C GLY A 319 26.57 27.62 -19.64
N GLY A 320 26.17 28.62 -18.85
CA GLY A 320 27.08 29.46 -18.04
C GLY A 320 27.68 30.62 -18.83
N ILE A 321 28.42 31.51 -18.15
CA ILE A 321 29.17 32.59 -18.82
C ILE A 321 30.44 31.95 -19.39
N PRO A 322 30.61 31.87 -20.73
CA PRO A 322 31.89 31.53 -21.30
C PRO A 322 32.86 32.69 -20.99
N ALA A 323 34.04 32.36 -20.47
CA ALA A 323 35.15 33.30 -20.39
C ALA A 323 35.82 33.43 -21.76
#